data_AF-A0A120A099-F1
#
_entry.id   AF-A0A120A099-F1
#
_cell.length_a   1.000
_cell.length_b   1.000
_cell.length_c   1.000
_cell.angle_alpha   90.00
_cell.angle_beta   90.00
_cell.angle_gamma   90.00
#
_symmetry.space_group_name_H-M   'P 1'
#
loop_
_entity.id
_entity.type
_entity.pdbx_description
1 polymer ?
#
loop_
_entity_poly.entity_id
_entity_poly.type
_entity_poly.pdbx_seq_one_letter_code
_entity_poly.pdbx_strand_id
1 'polypeptide(L)'
;MLLKIDADKRNQVKEITLDMAGSMQKIAKRCFPRAMQVVDRFHVSKLVYEAVQKLRIAYRWQVMKDENKRIKEAKAKGECYEPEVFSNGDTLRQLLARSRYLLFKAPEKWLQSQKVRAKILFEQFPDIKSVYYYALRLGKIFSDYTNNDVSKFLKHLRAGIGEHA
;
A
#
# COMPACT_ATOMS: atom_id res chain seq x y z
N MET A 1 -3.41 -31.01 -6.83
CA MET A 1 -1.95 -30.83 -7.06
C MET A 1 -1.14 -31.02 -5.78
N LEU A 2 -1.41 -30.30 -4.67
CA LEU A 2 -0.59 -30.40 -3.44
C LEU A 2 -0.81 -31.70 -2.63
N LEU A 3 -2.02 -32.26 -2.62
CA LEU A 3 -2.31 -33.52 -1.94
C LEU A 3 -1.68 -34.76 -2.60
N LYS A 4 -1.08 -34.60 -3.80
CA LYS A 4 -0.31 -35.66 -4.46
C LYS A 4 1.09 -35.84 -3.85
N ILE A 5 1.52 -34.92 -2.98
CA ILE A 5 2.79 -35.01 -2.25
C ILE A 5 2.57 -35.88 -1.00
N ASP A 6 3.50 -36.78 -0.73
CA ASP A 6 3.47 -37.66 0.46
C ASP A 6 3.24 -36.87 1.75
N ALA A 7 2.43 -37.43 2.64
CA ALA A 7 2.10 -36.79 3.91
C ALA A 7 3.34 -36.46 4.74
N ASP A 8 4.34 -37.34 4.76
CA ASP A 8 5.58 -37.13 5.53
C ASP A 8 6.36 -35.92 5.03
N LYS A 9 6.48 -35.76 3.70
CA LYS A 9 7.12 -34.58 3.09
C LYS A 9 6.33 -33.31 3.39
N ARG A 10 5.00 -33.36 3.36
CA ARG A 10 4.14 -32.22 3.70
C ARG A 10 4.24 -31.83 5.18
N ASN A 11 4.45 -32.80 6.06
CA ASN A 11 4.63 -32.57 7.50
C ASN A 11 5.99 -31.98 7.87
N GLN A 12 6.97 -32.02 6.96
CA GLN A 12 8.29 -31.39 7.15
C GLN A 12 8.27 -29.88 6.84
N VAL A 13 7.23 -29.37 6.17
CA VAL A 13 7.10 -27.95 5.87
C VAL A 13 6.88 -27.17 7.16
N LYS A 14 7.80 -26.25 7.46
CA LYS A 14 7.79 -25.44 8.69
C LYS A 14 6.95 -24.17 8.56
N GLU A 15 6.97 -23.55 7.38
CA GLU A 15 6.32 -22.27 7.13
C GLU A 15 5.74 -22.23 5.72
N ILE A 16 4.58 -21.60 5.58
CA ILE A 16 3.93 -21.30 4.30
C ILE A 16 3.46 -19.84 4.29
N THR A 17 3.83 -19.13 3.23
CA THR A 17 3.38 -17.76 3.00
C THR A 17 2.14 -17.79 2.12
N LEU A 18 1.06 -17.14 2.57
CA LEU A 18 -0.25 -17.17 1.93
C LEU A 18 -0.67 -15.78 1.47
N ASP A 19 -1.30 -15.71 0.31
CA ASP A 19 -2.14 -14.55 -0.01
C ASP A 19 -3.34 -14.47 0.96
N MET A 20 -3.98 -13.31 1.03
CA MET A 20 -5.11 -13.10 1.93
C MET A 20 -6.44 -13.60 1.35
N ALA A 21 -6.43 -14.50 0.35
CA ALA A 21 -7.66 -15.05 -0.19
C ALA A 21 -8.31 -16.04 0.80
N GLY A 22 -9.63 -15.92 0.99
CA GLY A 22 -10.37 -16.70 2.00
C GLY A 22 -10.32 -18.22 1.82
N SER A 23 -9.99 -18.71 0.63
CA SER A 23 -9.82 -20.15 0.35
C SER A 23 -8.42 -20.67 0.70
N MET A 24 -7.39 -19.81 0.67
CA MET A 24 -6.00 -20.24 0.79
C MET A 24 -5.66 -20.77 2.18
N GLN A 25 -6.21 -20.18 3.24
CA GLN A 25 -6.03 -20.69 4.61
C GLN A 25 -6.53 -22.14 4.77
N LYS A 26 -7.69 -22.46 4.18
CA LYS A 26 -8.26 -23.82 4.25
C LYS A 26 -7.43 -24.81 3.45
N ILE A 27 -6.97 -24.40 2.26
CA ILE A 27 -6.12 -25.23 1.39
C ILE A 27 -4.77 -25.49 2.07
N ALA A 28 -4.16 -24.45 2.63
CA ALA A 28 -2.92 -24.48 3.40
C ALA A 28 -3.01 -25.44 4.58
N LYS A 29 -4.03 -25.30 5.44
CA LYS A 29 -4.23 -26.16 6.61
C LYS A 29 -4.45 -27.64 6.22
N ARG A 30 -5.12 -27.89 5.10
CA ARG A 30 -5.35 -29.25 4.59
C ARG A 30 -4.08 -29.88 3.99
N CYS A 31 -3.27 -29.08 3.29
CA CYS A 31 -2.08 -29.58 2.62
C CYS A 31 -0.87 -29.65 3.54
N PHE A 32 -0.67 -28.69 4.44
CA PHE A 32 0.50 -28.56 5.31
C PHE A 32 0.04 -28.31 6.75
N PRO A 33 -0.49 -29.33 7.44
CA PRO A 33 -1.15 -29.16 8.73
C PRO A 33 -0.21 -28.71 9.85
N ARG A 34 1.09 -28.97 9.72
CA ARG A 34 2.13 -28.60 10.70
C ARG A 34 2.87 -27.30 10.37
N ALA A 35 2.61 -26.70 9.21
CA ALA A 35 3.29 -25.48 8.80
C ALA A 35 2.67 -24.24 9.46
N MET A 36 3.52 -23.33 9.93
CA MET A 36 3.12 -21.98 10.34
C MET A 36 2.62 -21.20 9.12
N GLN A 37 1.46 -20.55 9.24
CA GLN A 37 0.89 -19.74 8.17
C GLN A 37 1.27 -18.28 8.36
N VAL A 38 1.97 -17.72 7.39
CA VAL A 38 2.40 -16.32 7.37
C VAL A 38 1.69 -15.59 6.25
N VAL A 39 1.24 -14.36 6.50
CA VAL A 39 0.59 -13.55 5.47
C VAL A 39 1.64 -12.92 4.56
N ASP A 40 1.42 -12.96 3.25
CA ASP A 40 2.31 -12.33 2.27
C ASP A 40 2.38 -10.81 2.45
N ARG A 41 3.56 -10.33 2.83
CA ARG A 41 3.86 -8.90 3.00
C ARG A 41 3.63 -8.06 1.74
N PHE A 42 3.86 -8.63 0.56
CA PHE A 42 3.66 -7.90 -0.70
C PHE A 42 2.18 -7.69 -0.97
N HIS A 43 1.36 -8.70 -0.68
CA HIS A 43 -0.08 -8.60 -0.75
C HIS A 43 -0.63 -7.56 0.24
N VAL A 44 -0.18 -7.58 1.49
CA VAL A 44 -0.59 -6.58 2.50
C VAL A 44 -0.20 -5.17 2.06
N SER A 45 1.05 -4.99 1.61
CA SER A 45 1.53 -3.70 1.11
C SER A 45 0.68 -3.19 -0.06
N LYS A 46 0.34 -4.08 -1.00
CA LYS A 46 -0.54 -3.76 -2.13
C LYS A 46 -1.92 -3.30 -1.66
N LEU A 47 -2.57 -4.05 -0.76
CA LEU A 47 -3.91 -3.71 -0.24
C LEU A 47 -3.92 -2.33 0.45
N VAL A 48 -2.86 -2.04 1.19
CA VAL A 48 -2.75 -0.80 1.96
C VAL A 48 -2.57 0.41 1.05
N TYR A 49 -1.69 0.33 0.05
CA TYR A 49 -1.58 1.41 -0.93
C TYR A 49 -2.83 1.52 -1.82
N GLU A 50 -3.51 0.42 -2.14
CA GLU A 50 -4.81 0.47 -2.81
C GLU A 50 -5.86 1.22 -1.99
N ALA A 51 -5.89 1.06 -0.67
CA ALA A 51 -6.78 1.82 0.21
C ALA A 51 -6.50 3.34 0.15
N VAL A 52 -5.22 3.74 0.19
CA VAL A 52 -4.81 5.16 0.01
C VAL A 52 -5.34 5.69 -1.34
N GLN A 53 -5.20 4.91 -2.41
CA GLN A 53 -5.67 5.32 -3.73
C GLN A 53 -7.19 5.38 -3.83
N LYS A 54 -7.91 4.43 -3.22
CA LYS A 54 -9.38 4.45 -3.16
C LYS A 54 -9.89 5.72 -2.49
N LEU A 55 -9.28 6.12 -1.38
CA LEU A 55 -9.61 7.38 -0.69
C LEU A 55 -9.40 8.59 -1.59
N ARG A 56 -8.21 8.70 -2.23
CA ARG A 56 -7.92 9.78 -3.20
C ARG A 56 -8.92 9.80 -4.36
N ILE A 57 -9.28 8.64 -4.90
CA ILE A 57 -10.23 8.51 -6.00
C ILE A 57 -11.62 8.99 -5.54
N ALA A 58 -12.06 8.61 -4.33
CA ALA A 58 -13.34 9.07 -3.77
C ALA A 58 -13.41 10.60 -3.68
N TYR A 59 -12.38 11.25 -3.14
CA TYR A 59 -12.32 12.72 -3.13
C TYR A 59 -12.33 13.30 -4.55
N ARG A 60 -11.64 12.67 -5.50
CA ARG A 60 -11.64 13.16 -6.89
C ARG A 60 -13.02 13.11 -7.51
N TRP A 61 -13.80 12.07 -7.23
CA TRP A 61 -15.21 11.99 -7.65
C TRP A 61 -16.07 13.09 -7.03
N GLN A 62 -15.88 13.39 -5.74
CA GLN A 62 -16.58 14.48 -5.05
C GLN A 62 -16.25 15.84 -5.69
N VAL A 63 -14.97 16.15 -5.85
CA VAL A 63 -14.50 17.39 -6.50
C VAL A 63 -15.08 17.52 -7.91
N MET A 64 -15.08 16.43 -8.70
CA MET A 64 -15.68 16.44 -10.04
C MET A 64 -17.19 16.75 -10.01
N LYS A 65 -17.92 16.20 -9.03
CA LYS A 65 -19.35 16.44 -8.86
C LYS A 65 -19.62 17.90 -8.51
N ASP A 66 -18.85 18.46 -7.59
CA ASP A 66 -19.00 19.84 -7.12
C ASP A 66 -18.63 20.85 -8.21
N GLU A 67 -17.53 20.62 -8.92
CA GLU A 67 -17.15 21.45 -10.09
C GLU A 67 -18.23 21.41 -11.17
N ASN A 68 -18.80 20.23 -11.48
CA ASN A 68 -19.88 20.13 -12.45
C ASN A 68 -21.13 20.90 -12.00
N LYS A 69 -21.41 20.95 -10.69
CA LYS A 69 -22.49 21.76 -10.13
C LYS A 69 -22.22 23.25 -10.35
N ARG A 70 -21.03 23.73 -9.98
CA ARG A 70 -20.61 25.13 -10.16
C ARG A 70 -20.62 25.56 -11.62
N ILE A 71 -20.19 24.69 -12.54
CA ILE A 71 -20.25 24.94 -14.00
C ILE A 71 -21.70 25.13 -14.46
N LYS A 72 -22.64 24.30 -13.98
CA LYS A 72 -24.06 24.44 -14.33
C LYS A 72 -24.65 25.73 -13.76
N GLU A 73 -24.30 26.07 -12.52
CA GLU A 73 -24.75 27.31 -11.87
C GLU A 73 -24.23 28.56 -12.60
N ALA A 74 -22.95 28.58 -12.99
CA ALA A 74 -22.36 29.68 -13.78
C ALA A 74 -23.04 29.82 -15.15
N LYS A 75 -23.24 28.70 -15.86
CA LYS A 75 -23.96 28.69 -17.14
C LYS A 75 -25.38 29.21 -17.02
N ALA A 76 -26.10 28.87 -15.95
CA ALA A 76 -27.45 29.35 -15.71
C ALA A 76 -27.51 30.87 -15.48
N LYS A 77 -26.41 31.47 -14.99
CA LYS A 77 -26.25 32.92 -14.81
C LYS A 77 -25.68 33.63 -16.04
N GLY A 78 -25.30 32.89 -17.08
CA GLY A 78 -24.60 33.44 -18.25
C GLY A 78 -23.11 33.75 -18.01
N GLU A 79 -22.53 33.21 -16.93
CA GLU A 79 -21.12 33.42 -16.54
C GLU A 79 -20.23 32.25 -16.99
N CYS A 80 -18.94 32.53 -17.21
CA CYS A 80 -17.91 31.51 -17.38
C CYS A 80 -17.44 30.98 -16.02
N TYR A 81 -17.32 29.65 -15.89
CA TYR A 81 -16.74 29.03 -14.71
C TYR A 81 -15.22 29.03 -14.78
N GLU A 82 -14.58 29.67 -13.81
CA GLU A 82 -13.12 29.64 -13.65
C GLU A 82 -12.74 28.80 -12.41
N PRO A 83 -11.95 27.73 -12.57
CA PRO A 83 -11.52 26.91 -11.44
C PRO A 83 -10.43 27.61 -10.63
N GLU A 84 -10.46 27.42 -9.31
CA GLU A 84 -9.35 27.82 -8.45
C GLU A 84 -8.07 27.02 -8.79
N VAL A 85 -6.95 27.73 -8.85
CA VAL A 85 -5.64 27.17 -9.18
C VAL A 85 -4.69 27.39 -8.00
N PHE A 86 -3.99 26.33 -7.61
CA PHE A 86 -3.00 26.39 -6.54
C PHE A 86 -1.67 26.98 -7.01
N SER A 87 -0.79 27.30 -6.06
CA SER A 87 0.55 27.86 -6.35
C SER A 87 1.43 26.99 -7.26
N ASN A 88 1.13 25.69 -7.39
CA ASN A 88 1.81 24.77 -8.29
C ASN A 88 1.16 24.65 -9.68
N GLY A 89 0.14 25.46 -9.98
CA GLY A 89 -0.59 25.47 -11.25
C GLY A 89 -1.62 24.35 -11.42
N ASP A 90 -1.86 23.52 -10.40
CA ASP A 90 -2.91 22.50 -10.46
C ASP A 90 -4.26 23.09 -10.02
N THR A 91 -5.35 22.66 -10.66
CA THR A 91 -6.69 22.74 -10.05
C THR A 91 -6.86 21.66 -8.99
N LEU A 92 -7.90 21.74 -8.15
CA LEU A 92 -8.20 20.69 -7.15
C LEU A 92 -8.37 19.29 -7.77
N ARG A 93 -9.02 19.20 -8.93
CA ARG A 93 -9.16 17.95 -9.70
C ARG A 93 -7.80 17.42 -10.18
N GLN A 94 -6.94 18.29 -10.69
CA GLN A 94 -5.61 17.94 -11.18
C GLN A 94 -4.67 17.55 -10.03
N LEU A 95 -4.74 18.25 -8.90
CA LEU A 95 -3.99 17.96 -7.68
C LEU A 95 -4.23 16.52 -7.25
N LEU A 96 -5.49 16.09 -7.14
CA LEU A 96 -5.83 14.71 -6.80
C LEU A 96 -5.37 13.74 -7.88
N ALA A 97 -5.53 14.04 -9.18
CA ALA A 97 -5.11 13.15 -10.26
C ALA A 97 -3.58 12.92 -10.29
N ARG A 98 -2.80 14.00 -10.22
CA ARG A 98 -1.33 13.99 -10.33
C ARG A 98 -0.63 13.49 -9.06
N SER A 99 -1.35 13.43 -7.94
CA SER A 99 -0.83 12.90 -6.67
C SER A 99 -0.79 11.37 -6.57
N ARG A 100 -1.25 10.63 -7.60
CA ARG A 100 -1.22 9.15 -7.57
C ARG A 100 0.15 8.60 -7.20
N TYR A 101 1.20 9.02 -7.92
CA TYR A 101 2.53 8.41 -7.81
C TYR A 101 3.30 8.80 -6.55
N LEU A 102 3.10 10.02 -6.02
CA LEU A 102 3.77 10.42 -4.79
C LEU A 102 3.25 9.61 -3.59
N LEU A 103 1.98 9.22 -3.59
CA LEU A 103 1.35 8.42 -2.53
C LEU A 103 1.79 6.95 -2.49
N PHE A 104 2.64 6.50 -3.43
CA PHE A 104 3.26 5.16 -3.43
C PHE A 104 4.73 5.18 -2.98
N LYS A 105 5.31 6.35 -2.75
CA LYS A 105 6.75 6.51 -2.49
C LYS A 105 6.94 7.20 -1.16
N ALA A 106 7.93 6.76 -0.39
CA ALA A 106 8.32 7.45 0.84
C ALA A 106 8.76 8.92 0.56
N PRO A 107 8.56 9.85 1.50
CA PRO A 107 8.80 11.29 1.29
C PRO A 107 10.22 11.64 0.85
N GLU A 108 11.20 10.84 1.25
CA GLU A 108 12.62 10.99 0.94
C GLU A 108 12.89 10.75 -0.55
N LYS A 109 12.02 9.98 -1.22
CA LYS A 109 12.11 9.63 -2.64
C LYS A 109 11.30 10.58 -3.54
N TRP A 110 10.72 11.64 -2.99
CA TRP A 110 9.95 12.60 -3.76
C TRP A 110 10.85 13.60 -4.47
N LEU A 111 10.53 13.86 -5.74
CA LEU A 111 11.04 15.01 -6.47
C LEU A 111 10.53 16.31 -5.83
N GLN A 112 11.22 17.43 -6.07
CA GLN A 112 10.81 18.72 -5.49
C GLN A 112 9.38 19.12 -5.87
N SER A 113 9.00 18.90 -7.13
CA SER A 113 7.62 19.13 -7.60
C SER A 113 6.59 18.24 -6.90
N GLN A 114 6.97 17.04 -6.47
CA GLN A 114 6.11 16.15 -5.69
C GLN A 114 6.00 16.61 -4.24
N LYS A 115 7.08 17.14 -3.64
CA LYS A 115 7.04 17.72 -2.28
C LYS A 115 6.10 18.91 -2.19
N VAL A 116 6.20 19.83 -3.14
CA VAL A 116 5.29 20.99 -3.24
C VAL A 116 3.84 20.52 -3.38
N ARG A 117 3.59 19.57 -4.29
CA ARG A 117 2.26 19.00 -4.49
C ARG A 117 1.72 18.29 -3.25
N ALA A 118 2.56 17.52 -2.57
CA ALA A 118 2.20 16.81 -1.35
C ALA A 118 1.82 17.77 -0.23
N LYS A 119 2.53 18.90 -0.09
CA LYS A 119 2.19 19.95 0.87
C LYS A 119 0.76 20.46 0.65
N ILE A 120 0.45 20.90 -0.57
CA ILE A 120 -0.88 21.39 -0.94
C ILE A 120 -1.93 20.30 -0.73
N LEU A 121 -1.67 19.08 -1.22
CA LEU A 121 -2.59 17.94 -1.07
C LEU A 121 -2.93 17.66 0.40
N PHE A 122 -1.94 17.68 1.28
CA PHE A 122 -2.14 17.33 2.69
C PHE A 122 -2.74 18.46 3.52
N GLU A 123 -2.60 19.71 3.08
CA GLU A 123 -3.34 20.84 3.63
C GLU A 123 -4.82 20.75 3.24
N GLN A 124 -5.12 20.42 1.98
CA GLN A 124 -6.50 20.28 1.48
C GLN A 124 -7.20 19.00 1.96
N PHE A 125 -6.44 17.90 2.12
CA PHE A 125 -6.97 16.58 2.48
C PHE A 125 -6.14 15.92 3.60
N PRO A 126 -6.32 16.35 4.87
CA PRO A 126 -5.62 15.78 6.03
C PRO A 126 -5.83 14.27 6.21
N ASP A 127 -6.99 13.74 5.79
CA ASP A 127 -7.28 12.31 5.88
C ASP A 127 -6.38 11.49 4.94
N ILE A 128 -6.14 11.99 3.73
CA ILE A 128 -5.19 11.36 2.79
C ILE A 128 -3.79 11.32 3.40
N LYS A 129 -3.36 12.41 4.06
CA LYS A 129 -2.08 12.46 4.78
C LYS A 129 -2.02 11.35 5.82
N SER A 130 -3.01 11.26 6.68
CA SER A 130 -3.08 10.27 7.76
C SER A 130 -2.98 8.85 7.24
N VAL A 131 -3.85 8.46 6.30
CA VAL A 131 -3.86 7.10 5.73
C VAL A 131 -2.56 6.78 4.99
N TYR A 132 -1.98 7.75 4.29
CA TYR A 132 -0.68 7.60 3.64
C TYR A 132 0.46 7.34 4.65
N TYR A 133 0.55 8.08 5.75
CA TYR A 133 1.60 7.84 6.75
C TYR A 133 1.39 6.52 7.52
N TYR A 134 0.13 6.09 7.73
CA TYR A 134 -0.14 4.75 8.24
C TYR A 134 0.37 3.67 7.27
N ALA A 135 0.15 3.85 5.97
CA ALA A 135 0.67 2.94 4.94
C ALA A 135 2.20 2.82 4.96
N LEU A 136 2.90 3.95 5.07
CA LEU A 136 4.36 3.96 5.20
C LEU A 136 4.84 3.24 6.47
N ARG A 137 4.21 3.53 7.62
CA ARG A 137 4.58 2.92 8.90
C ARG A 137 4.41 1.41 8.85
N LEU A 138 3.31 0.93 8.27
CA LEU A 138 3.07 -0.49 8.10
C LEU A 138 4.12 -1.14 7.18
N GLY A 139 4.45 -0.51 6.06
CA GLY A 139 5.52 -0.97 5.17
C GLY A 139 6.89 -1.03 5.86
N LYS A 140 7.19 -0.08 6.76
CA LYS A 140 8.39 -0.09 7.58
C LYS A 140 8.41 -1.27 8.55
N ILE A 141 7.30 -1.55 9.24
CA ILE A 141 7.18 -2.73 10.12
C ILE A 141 7.53 -4.01 9.33
N PHE A 142 6.95 -4.22 8.15
CA PHE A 142 7.26 -5.39 7.32
C PHE A 142 8.70 -5.45 6.79
N SER A 143 9.41 -4.32 6.77
CA SER A 143 10.82 -4.25 6.37
C SER A 143 11.75 -4.53 7.56
N ASP A 144 11.48 -3.94 8.72
CA ASP A 144 12.34 -4.03 9.91
C ASP A 144 12.36 -5.45 10.51
N TYR A 145 11.23 -6.17 10.49
CA TYR A 145 11.17 -7.57 10.95
C TYR A 145 12.04 -8.53 10.13
N THR A 146 12.36 -8.19 8.88
CA THR A 146 13.27 -9.02 8.07
C THR A 146 14.74 -8.90 8.47
N ASN A 147 15.14 -7.80 9.13
CA ASN A 147 16.54 -7.54 9.40
C ASN A 147 17.02 -8.08 10.75
N ASN A 148 16.14 -8.19 11.75
CA ASN A 148 16.54 -8.62 13.10
C ASN A 148 16.41 -10.13 13.33
N ASP A 149 15.40 -10.81 12.77
CA ASP A 149 15.18 -12.24 13.01
C ASP A 149 15.88 -13.13 11.97
N VAL A 150 15.84 -12.76 10.69
CA VAL A 150 16.55 -13.54 9.65
C VAL A 150 18.06 -13.41 9.80
N SER A 151 18.58 -12.23 10.16
CA SER A 151 20.01 -12.03 10.37
C SER A 151 20.52 -12.72 11.65
N LYS A 152 19.70 -12.80 12.71
CA LYS A 152 20.01 -13.62 13.91
C LYS A 152 19.95 -15.13 13.61
N PHE A 153 18.96 -15.57 12.83
CA PHE A 153 18.79 -16.96 12.42
C PHE A 153 19.91 -17.43 11.48
N LEU A 154 20.31 -16.60 10.51
CA LEU A 154 21.44 -16.87 9.60
C LEU A 154 22.79 -16.84 10.32
N LYS A 155 22.96 -15.98 11.35
CA LYS A 155 24.15 -16.01 12.22
C LYS A 155 24.25 -17.30 13.04
N HIS A 156 23.13 -17.78 13.59
CA HIS A 156 23.11 -19.07 14.31
C HIS A 156 23.34 -20.27 13.38
N LEU A 157 22.80 -20.24 12.15
CA LEU A 157 23.04 -21.28 11.14
C LEU A 157 24.51 -21.34 10.68
N ARG A 158 25.20 -20.20 10.56
CA ARG A 158 26.64 -20.20 10.24
C ARG A 158 27.51 -20.64 11.41
N ALA A 159 27.09 -20.42 12.66
CA ALA A 159 27.82 -20.89 13.84
C ALA A 159 27.70 -22.42 14.04
N GLY A 160 26.61 -23.05 13.59
CA GLY A 160 26.38 -24.49 13.77
C GLY A 160 26.95 -25.42 12.69
N ILE A 161 27.52 -24.89 11.59
CA ILE A 161 28.04 -25.69 10.46
C ILE A 161 29.59 -25.70 10.45
N GLY A 162 30.24 -25.10 11.44
CA GLY A 162 31.70 -24.93 11.49
C GLY A 162 32.51 -25.92 12.35
N GLU A 163 31.90 -26.89 13.04
CA GLU A 163 32.63 -27.76 13.99
C GLU A 163 32.63 -29.27 13.65
N HIS A 164 32.13 -29.66 12.48
CA HIS A 164 32.30 -31.04 12.01
C HIS A 164 32.64 -31.08 10.51
N ALA A 165 33.89 -30.71 10.20
CA ALA A 165 34.60 -31.15 9.01
C ALA A 165 36.08 -31.36 9.38
#